data_AF-A0A7Y4HX98-F1
#
_entry.id   AF-A0A7Y4HX98-F1
#
_cell.length_a   1.000
_cell.length_b   1.000
_cell.length_c   1.000
_cell.angle_alpha   90.00
_cell.angle_beta   90.00
_cell.angle_gamma   90.00
#
_symmetry.space_group_name_H-M   'P 1'
#
loop_
_entity.id
_entity.type
_entity.pdbx_description
1 polymer ?
#
loop_
_entity_poly.entity_id
_entity_poly.type
_entity_poly.pdbx_seq_one_letter_code
_entity_poly.pdbx_strand_id
1 'polypeptide(L)' 'AQFGGQRFGEMEVWALQAYGAAHTLQELLTIKSDDITGRVKTYEAIVKGENIQAPGIPESFRVLAKEMQSLA' A
#
# COMPACT_ATOMS: atom_id res chain seq x y z
N ALA A 1 -14.11 16.71 -12.41
CA ALA A 1 -13.23 15.57 -12.10
C ALA A 1 -13.16 15.43 -10.58
N GLN A 2 -13.39 14.23 -10.03
CA GLN A 2 -13.15 13.98 -8.61
C GLN A 2 -11.65 13.73 -8.44
N PHE A 3 -11.01 14.30 -7.43
CA PHE A 3 -9.57 14.23 -7.16
C PHE A 3 -9.08 12.79 -6.92
N GLY A 4 -9.03 11.99 -8.00
CA GLY A 4 -8.68 10.57 -7.97
C GLY A 4 -7.18 10.34 -8.11
N GLY A 5 -6.73 9.17 -7.66
CA GLY A 5 -5.37 8.70 -7.86
C GLY A 5 -5.14 8.11 -9.25
N GLN A 6 -3.88 8.00 -9.64
CA GLN A 6 -3.47 7.24 -10.82
C GLN A 6 -3.41 5.74 -10.49
N ARG A 7 -3.80 4.89 -11.43
CA ARG A 7 -3.70 3.44 -11.28
C ARG A 7 -2.23 3.02 -11.42
N PHE A 8 -1.68 2.42 -10.37
CA PHE A 8 -0.44 1.66 -10.46
C PHE A 8 -0.76 0.22 -10.90
N GLY A 9 -0.33 -0.15 -12.09
CA GLY A 9 -0.71 -1.38 -12.79
C GLY A 9 0.27 -2.54 -12.62
N GLU A 10 -0.16 -3.72 -13.07
CA GLU A 10 0.61 -4.96 -12.99
C GLU A 10 1.97 -4.88 -13.72
N MET A 11 2.00 -4.28 -14.92
CA MET A 11 3.25 -4.08 -15.67
C MET A 11 4.25 -3.19 -14.92
N GLU A 12 3.77 -2.20 -14.16
CA GLU A 12 4.62 -1.28 -13.40
C GLU A 12 5.15 -1.95 -12.12
N VAL A 13 4.34 -2.81 -11.51
CA VAL A 13 4.79 -3.73 -10.44
C VAL A 13 5.91 -4.63 -10.96
N TRP A 14 5.74 -5.26 -12.12
CA TRP A 14 6.78 -6.10 -12.72
C TRP A 14 8.06 -5.33 -13.00
N ALA A 15 7.96 -4.11 -13.52
CA ALA A 15 9.12 -3.25 -13.73
C ALA A 15 9.89 -3.00 -12.42
N LEU A 16 9.20 -2.62 -11.34
CA LEU A 16 9.85 -2.40 -10.04
C LEU A 16 10.46 -3.68 -9.45
N GLN A 17 9.82 -4.82 -9.64
CA GLN A 17 10.36 -6.12 -9.24
C GLN A 17 11.64 -6.45 -10.02
N ALA A 18 11.66 -6.22 -11.34
CA ALA A 18 12.84 -6.46 -12.18
C ALA A 18 14.03 -5.56 -11.78
N TYR A 19 13.76 -4.33 -11.33
CA TYR A 19 14.77 -3.44 -10.76
C TYR A 19 15.24 -3.84 -9.35
N GLY A 20 14.58 -4.80 -8.68
CA GLY A 20 14.88 -5.16 -7.30
C GLY A 20 14.45 -4.10 -6.27
N ALA A 21 13.52 -3.21 -6.64
CA ALA A 21 13.07 -2.08 -5.81
C ALA A 21 12.04 -2.50 -4.75
N ALA A 22 12.40 -3.45 -3.89
CA ALA A 22 11.48 -4.07 -2.93
C ALA A 22 10.86 -3.06 -1.95
N HIS A 23 11.65 -2.13 -1.41
CA HIS A 23 11.15 -1.10 -0.48
C HIS A 23 10.16 -0.14 -1.17
N THR A 24 10.50 0.33 -2.37
CA THR A 24 9.61 1.21 -3.15
C THR A 24 8.29 0.52 -3.49
N LEU A 25 8.36 -0.75 -3.91
CA LEU A 25 7.17 -1.54 -4.22
C LEU A 25 6.31 -1.76 -2.97
N GLN A 26 6.93 -2.09 -1.84
CA GLN A 26 6.23 -2.27 -0.57
C GLN A 26 5.49 -1.00 -0.16
N GLU A 27 6.12 0.17 -0.25
CA GLU A 27 5.48 1.45 0.07
C GLU A 27 4.27 1.75 -0.82
N LEU A 28 4.41 1.54 -2.13
CA LEU A 28 3.34 1.79 -3.11
C LEU A 28 2.10 0.93 -2.84
N LEU A 29 2.30 -0.34 -2.50
CA LEU A 29 1.23 -1.31 -2.28
C LEU A 29 0.64 -1.27 -0.86
N THR A 30 1.23 -0.51 0.08
CA THR A 30 0.77 -0.45 1.48
C THR A 30 0.47 0.99 1.90
N ILE A 31 1.45 1.70 2.47
CA ILE A 31 1.30 3.02 3.10
C ILE A 31 0.94 4.14 2.14
N LYS A 32 0.99 3.94 0.81
CA LYS A 32 0.52 4.92 -0.19
C LYS A 32 -0.88 4.61 -0.73
N SER A 33 -1.44 3.43 -0.44
CA SER A 33 -2.72 2.98 -1.02
C SER A 33 -3.66 2.40 0.04
N ASP A 34 -3.31 1.24 0.60
CA ASP A 34 -4.27 0.30 1.21
C ASP A 34 -4.00 -0.06 2.69
N ASP A 35 -3.02 0.61 3.32
CA ASP A 35 -2.85 0.58 4.78
C ASP A 35 -3.50 1.83 5.42
N ILE A 36 -4.70 1.66 5.97
CA ILE A 36 -5.49 2.77 6.55
C ILE A 36 -4.73 3.45 7.69
N THR A 37 -4.16 2.67 8.60
CA THR A 37 -3.48 3.21 9.78
C THR A 37 -2.08 3.70 9.41
N GLY A 38 -1.37 2.96 8.55
CA GLY A 38 -0.05 3.32 8.06
C GLY A 38 -0.03 4.62 7.28
N ARG A 39 -1.06 4.92 6.47
CA ARG A 39 -1.17 6.19 5.73
C ARG A 39 -1.18 7.42 6.63
N VAL A 40 -1.98 7.40 7.70
CA VAL A 40 -2.09 8.53 8.64
C VAL A 40 -0.77 8.72 9.39
N LYS A 41 -0.20 7.63 9.90
CA LYS A 41 1.10 7.66 10.59
C LYS A 41 2.24 8.13 9.69
N THR A 42 2.25 7.71 8.43
CA THR A 42 3.25 8.14 7.44
C THR A 42 3.14 9.63 7.19
N TYR A 43 1.92 10.16 7.04
CA TYR A 43 1.71 11.60 6.91
C TYR A 43 2.23 12.36 8.13
N GLU A 44 1.87 11.92 9.34
CA GLU A 44 2.37 12.54 10.57
C GLU A 44 3.90 12.49 10.70
N ALA A 45 4.53 11.36 10.38
CA ALA A 45 5.97 11.20 10.43
C ALA A 45 6.68 12.16 9.47
N ILE A 46 6.17 12.31 8.24
CA ILE A 46 6.70 13.26 7.26
C ILE A 46 6.57 14.70 7.76
N VAL A 47 5.43 15.07 8.35
CA VAL A 47 5.20 16.42 8.88
C VAL A 47 6.11 16.72 10.08
N LYS A 48 6.39 15.72 10.93
CA LYS A 48 7.24 15.85 12.13
C LYS A 48 8.73 15.65 11.86
N GLY A 49 9.11 15.18 10.67
CA GLY A 49 10.49 14.82 10.35
C GLY A 49 10.98 13.55 11.04
N GLU A 50 10.06 12.65 11.39
CA GLU A 50 10.34 11.36 12.04
C GLU A 50 10.48 10.23 11.00
N ASN A 51 11.10 9.12 11.42
CA ASN A 51 11.19 7.95 10.56
C ASN A 51 9.84 7.27 10.36
N ILE A 52 9.58 6.84 9.13
CA ILE A 52 8.36 6.11 8.75
C ILE A 52 8.37 4.72 9.37
N GLN A 53 7.25 4.32 9.97
CA GLN A 53 7.08 2.99 10.58
C GLN A 53 6.95 1.89 9.53
N ALA A 54 7.24 0.65 9.91
CA ALA A 54 7.07 -0.49 9.02
C ALA A 54 5.59 -0.66 8.59
N PRO A 55 5.33 -0.97 7.32
CA PRO A 55 3.98 -1.11 6.78
C PRO A 55 3.26 -2.35 7.32
N GLY A 56 1.92 -2.26 7.40
CA GLY A 56 1.05 -3.37 7.80
C GLY A 56 0.55 -4.24 6.63
N ILE A 57 -0.46 -5.07 6.93
CA ILE A 57 -1.16 -5.88 5.94
C ILE A 57 -2.23 -5.02 5.23
N PRO A 58 -2.28 -5.01 3.89
CA PRO A 58 -3.32 -4.30 3.13
C PRO A 58 -4.75 -4.75 3.48
N GLU A 59 -5.70 -3.82 3.48
CA GLU A 59 -7.11 -4.13 3.74
C GLU A 59 -7.74 -5.00 2.64
N SER A 60 -7.35 -4.82 1.37
CA SER A 60 -7.79 -5.68 0.25
C SER A 60 -7.54 -7.16 0.51
N PHE A 61 -6.42 -7.51 1.16
CA PHE A 61 -6.14 -8.90 1.54
C PHE A 61 -7.07 -9.41 2.64
N ARG A 62 -7.44 -8.54 3.59
CA ARG A 62 -8.43 -8.88 4.63
C ARG A 62 -9.82 -9.07 4.02
N VAL A 63 -10.19 -8.26 3.03
CA VAL A 63 -11.43 -8.43 2.27
C VAL A 63 -11.43 -9.76 1.54
N LEU A 64 -10.36 -10.08 0.80
CA LEU A 64 -10.21 -11.38 0.13
C LEU A 64 -10.39 -12.55 1.11
N ALA A 65 -9.78 -12.49 2.30
CA ALA A 65 -9.94 -13.54 3.31
C ALA A 65 -11.39 -13.70 3.78
N LYS A 66 -12.13 -12.60 3.94
CA LYS A 66 -13.56 -12.64 4.30
C LYS A 66 -14.42 -13.18 3.16
N GLU A 67 -14.11 -12.81 1.91
CA GLU A 67 -14.81 -13.35 0.74
C GLU A 67 -14.62 -14.87 0.65
N MET A 68 -13.41 -15.38 0.87
CA MET A 68 -13.16 -16.82 0.91
C MET A 68 -13.93 -17.53 2.04
N GLN A 69 -14.01 -16.92 3.23
CA GLN A 69 -14.80 -17.46 4.36
C GLN A 69 -16.30 -17.50 4.06
N SER A 70 -16.83 -16.57 3.28
CA SER A 70 -18.26 -16.52 2.94
C SER A 70 -18.72 -17.63 1.99
N LEU A 71 -17.79 -18.32 1.32
CA LEU A 71 -18.08 -19.42 0.41
C LEU A 71 -18.18 -20.78 1.13
N ALA A 72 -17.70 -20.86 2.37
CA ALA A 72 -17.71 -22.07 3.20
C ALA A 72 -18.95 -22.11 4.10
#